data_AF-T5RWZ9-F1
#
_entry.id   AF-T5RWZ9-F1
#
_cell.length_a   1.000
_cell.length_b   1.000
_cell.length_c   1.000
_cell.angle_alpha   90.00
_cell.angle_beta   90.00
_cell.angle_gamma   90.00
#
_symmetry.space_group_name_H-M   'P 1'
#
loop_
_entity.id
_entity.type
_entity.pdbx_description
1 polymer ?
#
loop_
_entity_poly.entity_id
_entity_poly.type
_entity_poly.pdbx_seq_one_letter_code
_entity_poly.pdbx_strand_id
1 'polypeptide(L)'
;MLKTLLKKLVSLLSEKWLRWMVILWAGGLFLFCAGLHIGNEMCYKTEVEFWQGIVTVQEPESCAICGNSRGLTFHAPCLLDLSTGNLVELAIYEPSCRYPGELSENQSLDHSVITFTANGDPMFIDRLKDIQRCVTYLPGKEGEPMDPVHYCRNCRAILARVATTGYVLLDLYNLDEIEAYPIEEGAEYNIRIYSVSVKYSLQGTTQGRYLTGGVPPVRFSM
;
A
#
# COMPACT_ATOMS: atom_id res chain seq x y z
N MET A 1 56.08 35.10 -38.94
CA MET A 1 54.97 35.88 -38.36
C MET A 1 53.63 35.13 -38.35
N LEU A 2 53.27 34.38 -39.40
CA LEU A 2 51.99 33.65 -39.48
C LEU A 2 51.81 32.56 -38.40
N LYS A 3 52.86 31.77 -38.12
CA LYS A 3 52.83 30.71 -37.09
C LYS A 3 52.62 31.23 -35.66
N THR A 4 53.11 32.43 -35.36
CA THR A 4 52.97 33.08 -34.05
C THR A 4 51.57 33.65 -33.84
N LEU A 5 50.94 34.19 -34.89
CA LEU A 5 49.55 34.64 -34.87
C LEU A 5 48.58 33.46 -34.74
N LEU A 6 48.83 32.35 -35.45
CA LEU A 6 48.02 31.14 -35.36
C LEU A 6 48.02 30.53 -33.96
N LYS A 7 49.21 30.43 -33.31
CA LYS A 7 49.32 29.95 -31.92
C LYS A 7 48.56 30.84 -30.92
N LYS A 8 48.64 32.17 -31.09
CA LYS A 8 47.89 33.12 -30.25
C LYS A 8 46.37 32.96 -30.43
N LEU A 9 45.90 32.82 -31.68
CA LEU A 9 44.49 32.62 -31.99
C LEU A 9 43.94 31.30 -31.44
N VAL A 10 44.70 30.20 -31.55
CA VAL A 10 44.33 28.89 -30.98
C VAL A 10 44.29 28.94 -29.46
N SER A 11 45.26 29.59 -28.81
CA SER A 11 45.25 29.75 -27.34
C SER A 11 44.08 30.59 -26.85
N LEU A 12 43.77 31.70 -27.54
CA LEU A 12 42.64 32.59 -27.24
C LEU A 12 41.28 31.93 -27.49
N LEU A 13 41.16 31.14 -28.55
CA LEU A 13 39.95 30.33 -28.78
C LEU A 13 39.81 29.27 -27.68
N SER A 14 40.89 28.60 -27.29
CA SER A 14 40.84 27.55 -26.27
C SER A 14 40.46 28.09 -24.89
N GLU A 15 41.01 29.23 -24.46
CA GLU A 15 40.65 29.83 -23.17
C GLU A 15 39.21 30.35 -23.14
N LYS A 16 38.75 31.00 -24.20
CA LYS A 16 37.35 31.46 -24.30
C LYS A 16 36.39 30.28 -24.32
N TRP A 17 36.69 29.24 -25.08
CA TRP A 17 35.85 28.06 -25.18
C TRP A 17 35.82 27.25 -23.88
N LEU A 18 36.96 27.12 -23.19
CA LEU A 18 37.06 26.51 -21.86
C LEU A 18 36.25 27.31 -20.83
N ARG A 19 36.32 28.65 -20.87
CA ARG A 19 35.48 29.52 -20.00
C ARG A 19 33.98 29.31 -20.25
N TRP A 20 33.54 29.25 -21.51
CA TRP A 20 32.14 28.97 -21.82
C TRP A 20 31.70 27.57 -21.37
N MET A 21 32.57 26.56 -21.49
CA MET A 21 32.30 25.22 -20.95
C MET A 21 32.17 25.21 -19.43
N VAL A 22 33.05 25.93 -18.71
CA VAL A 22 32.96 26.05 -17.24
C VAL A 22 31.67 26.78 -16.83
N ILE A 23 31.27 27.84 -17.54
CA ILE A 23 30.02 28.55 -17.27
C ILE A 23 28.80 27.65 -17.52
N LEU A 24 28.80 26.87 -18.62
CA LEU A 24 27.73 25.91 -18.91
C LEU A 24 27.65 24.81 -17.85
N TRP A 25 28.79 24.25 -17.41
CA TRP A 25 28.84 23.26 -16.34
C TRP A 25 28.38 23.83 -14.99
N ALA A 26 28.83 25.03 -14.64
CA ALA A 26 28.39 25.70 -13.42
C ALA A 26 26.89 26.02 -13.45
N GLY A 27 26.37 26.47 -14.60
CA GLY A 27 24.94 26.70 -14.80
C GLY A 27 24.12 25.40 -14.72
N GLY A 28 24.60 24.32 -15.35
CA GLY A 28 23.98 23.01 -15.28
C GLY A 28 23.97 22.43 -13.87
N LEU A 29 25.09 22.55 -13.14
CA LEU A 29 25.18 22.12 -11.73
C LEU A 29 24.25 22.95 -10.84
N PHE A 30 24.18 24.27 -11.05
CA PHE A 30 23.26 25.14 -10.32
C PHE A 30 21.79 24.75 -10.54
N LEU A 31 21.39 24.50 -11.79
CA LEU A 31 20.04 24.04 -12.12
C LEU A 31 19.72 22.67 -11.50
N PHE A 32 20.69 21.75 -11.49
CA PHE A 32 20.54 20.44 -10.86
C PHE A 32 20.37 20.57 -9.34
N CYS A 33 21.21 21.35 -8.66
CA CYS A 33 21.08 21.60 -7.22
C CYS A 33 19.77 22.32 -6.88
N ALA A 34 19.35 23.30 -7.68
CA ALA A 34 18.07 23.96 -7.50
C ALA A 34 16.89 22.99 -7.68
N GLY A 35 16.97 22.09 -8.67
CA GLY A 35 15.97 21.03 -8.88
C GLY A 35 15.89 20.06 -7.70
N LEU A 36 17.02 19.61 -7.16
CA LEU A 36 17.06 18.77 -5.96
C LEU A 36 16.47 19.49 -4.74
N HIS A 37 16.78 20.78 -4.55
CA HIS A 37 16.25 21.57 -3.44
C HIS A 37 14.73 21.71 -3.54
N ILE A 38 14.21 22.10 -4.70
CA ILE A 38 12.76 22.25 -4.93
C ILE A 38 12.05 20.91 -4.75
N GLY A 39 12.61 19.82 -5.27
CA GLY A 39 12.05 18.48 -5.10
C GLY A 39 12.00 18.06 -3.62
N ASN A 40 13.07 18.32 -2.87
CA ASN A 40 13.14 17.99 -1.45
C ASN A 40 12.17 18.84 -0.61
N GLU A 41 12.04 20.13 -0.92
CA GLU A 41 11.10 21.03 -0.25
C GLU A 41 9.64 20.65 -0.53
N MET A 42 9.33 20.23 -1.76
CA MET A 42 8.00 19.72 -2.10
C MET A 42 7.67 18.42 -1.36
N CYS A 43 8.63 17.48 -1.31
CA CYS A 43 8.49 16.23 -0.58
C CYS A 43 8.25 16.48 0.92
N TYR A 44 9.07 17.35 1.53
CA TYR A 44 8.90 17.75 2.92
C TYR A 44 7.54 18.39 3.19
N LYS A 45 7.09 19.28 2.29
CA LYS A 45 5.77 19.91 2.43
C LYS A 45 4.64 18.87 2.39
N THR A 46 4.68 17.93 1.44
CA THR A 46 3.67 16.87 1.34
C THR A 46 3.67 15.95 2.56
N GLU A 47 4.85 15.64 3.11
CA GLU A 47 4.98 14.84 4.33
C GLU A 47 4.43 15.58 5.55
N VAL A 48 4.73 16.88 5.68
CA VAL A 48 4.19 17.72 6.77
C VAL A 48 2.67 17.81 6.68
N GLU A 49 2.10 18.02 5.49
CA GLU A 49 0.65 18.07 5.29
C GLU A 49 -0.02 16.75 5.70
N PHE A 50 0.58 15.60 5.35
CA PHE A 50 0.11 14.28 5.78
C PHE A 50 0.09 14.12 7.31
N TRP A 51 1.21 14.39 7.97
CA TRP A 51 1.30 14.26 9.44
C TRP A 51 0.43 15.27 10.18
N GLN A 52 0.28 16.48 9.64
CA GLN A 52 -0.68 17.46 10.15
C GLN A 52 -2.11 16.94 10.01
N GLY A 53 -2.45 16.30 8.88
CA GLY A 53 -3.75 15.69 8.65
C GLY A 53 -4.06 14.60 9.68
N ILE A 54 -3.11 13.72 9.99
CA ILE A 54 -3.27 12.68 11.02
C ILE A 54 -3.74 13.26 12.36
N VAL A 55 -3.23 14.42 12.74
CA VAL A 55 -3.49 15.04 14.06
C VAL A 55 -4.69 15.98 14.04
N THR A 56 -4.91 16.69 12.94
CA THR A 56 -5.86 17.82 12.88
C THR A 56 -7.20 17.46 12.24
N VAL A 57 -7.26 16.44 11.37
CA VAL A 57 -8.52 16.01 10.76
C VAL A 57 -9.49 15.57 11.85
N GLN A 58 -10.74 16.03 11.74
CA GLN A 58 -11.81 15.69 12.67
C GLN A 58 -12.03 14.16 12.71
N GLU A 59 -12.38 13.63 13.88
CA GLU A 59 -12.66 12.21 14.03
C GLU A 59 -14.04 11.86 13.43
N PRO A 60 -14.18 10.70 12.78
CA PRO A 60 -15.46 10.27 12.23
C PRO A 60 -16.48 9.94 13.32
N GLU A 61 -17.77 10.01 12.97
CA GLU A 61 -18.86 9.58 13.86
C GLU A 61 -18.74 8.10 14.27
N SER A 62 -18.19 7.27 13.39
CA SER A 62 -17.83 5.87 13.65
C SER A 62 -16.48 5.55 13.02
N CYS A 63 -15.49 5.19 13.85
CA CYS A 63 -14.19 4.74 13.36
C CYS A 63 -14.29 3.39 12.64
N ALA A 64 -13.64 3.25 11.49
CA ALA A 64 -13.62 2.03 10.69
C ALA A 64 -13.03 0.80 11.43
N ILE A 65 -12.15 1.02 12.41
CA ILE A 65 -11.51 -0.06 13.18
C ILE A 65 -12.30 -0.36 14.46
N CYS A 66 -12.40 0.61 15.36
CA CYS A 66 -12.93 0.37 16.70
C CYS A 66 -14.40 0.77 16.89
N GLY A 67 -15.05 1.36 15.88
CA GLY A 67 -16.42 1.89 15.98
C GLY A 67 -16.63 2.82 17.18
N ASN A 68 -15.59 3.54 17.61
CA ASN A 68 -15.59 4.35 18.82
C ASN A 68 -15.90 3.53 20.10
N SER A 69 -15.23 2.39 20.25
CA SER A 69 -15.43 1.37 21.32
C SER A 69 -16.75 0.60 21.22
N ARG A 70 -17.42 0.68 20.07
CA ARG A 70 -18.66 -0.06 19.75
C ARG A 70 -18.55 -0.85 18.45
N GLY A 71 -17.32 -0.97 17.94
CA GLY A 71 -17.02 -1.72 16.72
C GLY A 71 -17.27 -3.21 16.89
N LEU A 72 -17.14 -3.93 15.78
CA LEU A 72 -17.22 -5.38 15.77
C LEU A 72 -15.88 -5.97 16.18
N THR A 73 -15.93 -7.05 16.95
CA THR A 73 -14.78 -7.91 17.19
C THR A 73 -14.73 -9.00 16.13
N PHE A 74 -13.51 -9.36 15.72
CA PHE A 74 -13.28 -10.35 14.69
C PHE A 74 -12.53 -11.54 15.26
N HIS A 75 -12.94 -12.73 14.85
CA HIS A 75 -12.35 -13.95 15.35
C HIS A 75 -11.03 -14.24 14.63
N ALA A 76 -10.94 -13.88 13.34
CA ALA A 76 -9.74 -13.97 12.51
C ALA A 76 -9.10 -12.59 12.29
N PRO A 77 -7.82 -12.54 11.88
CA PRO A 77 -7.18 -11.29 11.49
C PRO A 77 -7.92 -10.58 10.35
N CYS A 78 -7.92 -9.26 10.37
CA CYS A 78 -8.59 -8.44 9.37
C CYS A 78 -7.57 -7.67 8.52
N LEU A 79 -7.81 -7.65 7.22
CA LEU A 79 -7.09 -6.77 6.30
C LEU A 79 -7.82 -5.43 6.20
N LEU A 80 -7.11 -4.35 6.46
CA LEU A 80 -7.58 -2.98 6.35
C LEU A 80 -6.95 -2.29 5.15
N ASP A 81 -7.77 -1.65 4.33
CA ASP A 81 -7.34 -0.66 3.33
C ASP A 81 -7.23 0.73 3.97
N LEU A 82 -6.01 1.25 4.09
CA LEU A 82 -5.73 2.51 4.79
C LEU A 82 -6.42 3.71 4.13
N SER A 83 -6.61 3.68 2.83
CA SER A 83 -7.17 4.81 2.07
C SER A 83 -8.68 4.93 2.20
N THR A 84 -9.38 3.82 2.43
CA THR A 84 -10.85 3.76 2.37
C THR A 84 -11.52 3.32 3.66
N GLY A 85 -10.76 2.78 4.61
CA GLY A 85 -11.30 2.19 5.83
C GLY A 85 -12.00 0.86 5.62
N ASN A 86 -11.92 0.27 4.42
CA ASN A 86 -12.54 -1.03 4.15
C ASN A 86 -11.82 -2.13 4.91
N LEU A 87 -12.59 -2.92 5.67
CA LEU A 87 -12.08 -3.94 6.57
C LEU A 87 -12.64 -5.30 6.17
N VAL A 88 -11.75 -6.26 5.93
CA VAL A 88 -12.11 -7.61 5.48
C VAL A 88 -11.52 -8.64 6.44
N GLU A 89 -12.37 -9.45 7.06
CA GLU A 89 -11.92 -10.57 7.91
C GLU A 89 -11.35 -11.71 7.06
N LEU A 90 -10.13 -12.14 7.39
CA LEU A 90 -9.44 -13.28 6.76
C LEU A 90 -9.91 -14.61 7.38
N ALA A 91 -11.22 -14.81 7.40
CA ALA A 91 -11.88 -15.91 8.09
C ALA A 91 -11.50 -17.27 7.47
N ILE A 92 -10.80 -18.12 8.24
CA ILE A 92 -10.59 -19.55 7.90
C ILE A 92 -11.80 -20.38 8.33
N TYR A 93 -12.39 -20.02 9.47
CA TYR A 93 -13.56 -20.66 10.04
C TYR A 93 -14.81 -19.84 9.75
N GLU A 94 -15.95 -20.51 9.70
CA GLU A 94 -17.25 -19.86 9.55
C GLU A 94 -17.58 -19.02 10.79
N PRO A 95 -17.74 -17.70 10.64
CA PRO A 95 -18.13 -16.85 11.75
C PRO A 95 -19.58 -17.15 12.17
N SER A 96 -19.88 -16.96 13.45
CA SER A 96 -21.24 -17.10 13.96
C SER A 96 -22.13 -15.99 13.40
N CYS A 97 -23.28 -16.38 12.84
CA CYS A 97 -24.28 -15.42 12.36
C CYS A 97 -25.01 -14.69 13.50
N ARG A 98 -24.86 -15.16 14.75
CA ARG A 98 -25.56 -14.64 15.93
C ARG A 98 -24.66 -13.83 16.86
N TYR A 99 -23.38 -14.21 16.97
CA TYR A 99 -22.46 -13.65 17.95
C TYR A 99 -21.17 -13.18 17.25
N PRO A 100 -20.95 -11.86 17.12
CA PRO A 100 -19.72 -11.31 16.53
C PRO A 100 -18.48 -11.82 17.26
N GLY A 101 -17.43 -12.17 16.51
CA GLY A 101 -16.18 -12.69 17.06
C GLY A 101 -16.21 -14.16 17.51
N GLU A 102 -17.35 -14.84 17.42
CA GLU A 102 -17.45 -16.28 17.69
C GLU A 102 -17.49 -17.12 16.41
N LEU A 103 -17.21 -18.40 16.55
CA LEU A 103 -17.29 -19.38 15.47
C LEU A 103 -18.68 -20.01 15.40
N SER A 104 -19.13 -20.30 14.18
CA SER A 104 -20.29 -21.16 13.97
C SER A 104 -20.02 -22.56 14.52
N GLU A 105 -21.01 -23.13 15.22
CA GLU A 105 -20.97 -24.53 15.69
C GLU A 105 -20.80 -25.52 14.52
N ASN A 106 -21.40 -25.19 13.37
CA ASN A 106 -21.30 -25.98 12.15
C ASN A 106 -20.36 -25.28 11.17
N GLN A 107 -19.29 -25.97 10.80
CA GLN A 107 -18.28 -25.47 9.86
C GLN A 107 -18.53 -26.08 8.48
N SER A 108 -19.19 -25.34 7.60
CA SER A 108 -19.58 -25.81 6.26
C SER A 108 -18.65 -25.34 5.12
N LEU A 109 -17.69 -24.47 5.44
CA LEU A 109 -16.93 -23.70 4.46
C LEU A 109 -15.59 -24.36 4.09
N ASP A 110 -15.50 -24.88 2.86
CA ASP A 110 -14.25 -25.28 2.18
C ASP A 110 -13.97 -24.43 0.92
N HIS A 111 -14.57 -23.23 0.79
CA HIS A 111 -14.51 -22.44 -0.45
C HIS A 111 -13.67 -21.17 -0.35
N SER A 112 -13.06 -20.81 -1.48
CA SER A 112 -12.40 -19.52 -1.71
C SER A 112 -13.42 -18.38 -1.72
N VAL A 113 -13.13 -17.29 -1.02
CA VAL A 113 -13.95 -16.08 -1.03
C VAL A 113 -13.33 -15.08 -1.99
N ILE A 114 -14.16 -14.48 -2.85
CA ILE A 114 -13.76 -13.32 -3.66
C ILE A 114 -14.41 -12.10 -3.03
N THR A 115 -13.59 -11.13 -2.64
CA THR A 115 -14.04 -9.80 -2.25
C THR A 115 -13.44 -8.77 -3.20
N PHE A 116 -13.87 -7.51 -3.08
CA PHE A 116 -13.37 -6.43 -3.90
C PHE A 116 -12.79 -5.33 -3.00
N THR A 117 -11.65 -4.77 -3.41
CA THR A 117 -11.13 -3.54 -2.80
C THR A 117 -12.06 -2.38 -3.13
N ALA A 118 -11.87 -1.24 -2.47
CA ALA A 118 -12.66 -0.05 -2.77
C ALA A 118 -12.46 0.45 -4.22
N ASN A 119 -11.30 0.13 -4.83
CA ASN A 119 -11.01 0.42 -6.23
C ASN A 119 -11.65 -0.58 -7.21
N GLY A 120 -12.37 -1.59 -6.70
CA GLY A 120 -13.01 -2.63 -7.50
C GLY A 120 -12.07 -3.75 -7.92
N ASP A 121 -10.84 -3.80 -7.39
CA ASP A 121 -9.91 -4.88 -7.68
C ASP A 121 -10.29 -6.14 -6.91
N PRO A 122 -10.28 -7.32 -7.56
CA PRO A 122 -10.63 -8.56 -6.90
C PRO A 122 -9.53 -8.98 -5.92
N MET A 123 -9.93 -9.26 -4.69
CA MET A 123 -9.11 -9.88 -3.67
C MET A 123 -9.60 -11.30 -3.45
N PHE A 124 -8.70 -12.26 -3.68
CA PHE A 124 -8.98 -13.68 -3.50
C PHE A 124 -8.49 -14.09 -2.12
N ILE A 125 -9.35 -14.80 -1.39
CA ILE A 125 -9.06 -15.34 -0.07
C ILE A 125 -9.22 -16.86 -0.16
N ASP A 126 -8.08 -17.55 -0.28
CA ASP A 126 -8.06 -19.01 -0.29
C ASP A 126 -8.13 -19.52 1.14
N ARG A 127 -9.24 -20.19 1.48
CA ARG A 127 -9.48 -20.80 2.78
C ARG A 127 -9.26 -22.29 2.68
N LEU A 128 -8.26 -22.79 3.39
CA LEU A 128 -7.93 -24.21 3.38
C LEU A 128 -8.05 -24.73 4.81
N LYS A 129 -9.24 -25.23 5.16
CA LYS A 129 -9.59 -25.71 6.51
C LYS A 129 -8.65 -26.83 6.97
N ASP A 130 -8.36 -27.79 6.09
CA ASP A 130 -7.52 -28.97 6.39
C ASP A 130 -6.08 -28.62 6.78
N ILE A 131 -5.57 -27.48 6.28
CA ILE A 131 -4.22 -27.00 6.60
C ILE A 131 -4.23 -25.67 7.36
N GLN A 132 -5.40 -25.24 7.84
CA GLN A 132 -5.62 -24.02 8.63
C GLN A 132 -4.94 -22.79 8.03
N ARG A 133 -5.07 -22.59 6.71
CA ARG A 133 -4.39 -21.51 5.99
C ARG A 133 -5.36 -20.57 5.29
N CYS A 134 -5.05 -19.27 5.37
CA CYS A 134 -5.68 -18.20 4.61
C CYS A 134 -4.63 -17.52 3.73
N VAL A 135 -4.87 -17.39 2.42
CA VAL A 135 -3.99 -16.66 1.51
C VAL A 135 -4.78 -15.55 0.83
N THR A 136 -4.32 -14.32 0.98
CA THR A 136 -4.88 -13.14 0.33
C THR A 136 -3.95 -12.62 -0.76
N TYR A 137 -4.52 -12.33 -1.93
CA TYR A 137 -3.81 -11.71 -3.05
C TYR A 137 -4.21 -10.24 -3.15
N LEU A 138 -3.24 -9.35 -2.95
CA LEU A 138 -3.44 -7.90 -2.97
C LEU A 138 -3.25 -7.33 -4.39
N PRO A 139 -4.02 -6.29 -4.77
CA PRO A 139 -3.84 -5.59 -6.04
C PRO A 139 -2.63 -4.66 -5.98
N GLY A 140 -1.47 -5.18 -6.39
CA GLY A 140 -0.25 -4.38 -6.53
C GLY A 140 0.47 -4.04 -5.23
N LYS A 141 1.72 -3.58 -5.37
CA LYS A 141 2.65 -3.28 -4.27
C LYS A 141 2.57 -1.82 -3.79
N GLU A 142 2.09 -0.93 -4.65
CA GLU A 142 1.89 0.49 -4.35
C GLU A 142 0.42 0.70 -3.96
N GLY A 143 0.20 1.21 -2.76
CA GLY A 143 -1.13 1.50 -2.23
C GLY A 143 -1.30 2.98 -1.92
N GLU A 144 -2.54 3.44 -1.93
CA GLU A 144 -2.89 4.84 -1.64
C GLU A 144 -2.54 5.22 -0.20
N PRO A 145 -2.22 6.49 0.08
CA PRO A 145 -1.95 6.96 1.43
C PRO A 145 -3.17 6.80 2.33
N MET A 146 -2.92 6.63 3.62
CA MET A 146 -3.96 6.57 4.64
C MET A 146 -4.80 7.84 4.60
N ASP A 147 -6.13 7.70 4.54
CA ASP A 147 -7.05 8.82 4.72
C ASP A 147 -7.47 8.91 6.20
N PRO A 148 -7.03 9.93 6.95
CA PRO A 148 -7.36 10.07 8.36
C PRO A 148 -8.86 10.17 8.65
N VAL A 149 -9.70 10.54 7.65
CA VAL A 149 -11.15 10.74 7.84
C VAL A 149 -11.85 9.47 8.34
N HIS A 150 -11.31 8.28 8.07
CA HIS A 150 -11.92 7.01 8.44
C HIS A 150 -11.59 6.52 9.86
N TYR A 151 -10.64 7.17 10.54
CA TYR A 151 -10.06 6.66 11.78
C TYR A 151 -10.14 7.68 12.92
N CYS A 152 -10.43 7.21 14.14
CA CYS A 152 -10.25 8.03 15.33
C CYS A 152 -8.76 8.26 15.62
N ARG A 153 -8.42 9.25 16.45
CA ARG A 153 -7.03 9.63 16.73
C ARG A 153 -6.19 8.49 17.28
N ASN A 154 -6.76 7.64 18.15
CA ASN A 154 -6.04 6.49 18.71
C ASN A 154 -5.70 5.46 17.63
N CYS A 155 -6.67 5.14 16.75
CA CYS A 155 -6.45 4.19 15.66
C CYS A 155 -5.44 4.74 14.64
N ARG A 156 -5.48 6.03 14.32
CA ARG A 156 -4.45 6.66 13.47
C ARG A 156 -3.05 6.47 14.05
N ALA A 157 -2.89 6.63 15.36
CA ALA A 157 -1.60 6.44 16.03
C ALA A 157 -1.11 4.98 16.01
N ILE A 158 -2.03 4.01 16.07
CA ILE A 158 -1.70 2.59 15.89
C ILE A 158 -1.25 2.33 14.46
N LEU A 159 -2.02 2.76 13.46
CA LEU A 159 -1.72 2.54 12.04
C LEU A 159 -0.42 3.19 11.62
N ALA A 160 -0.21 4.47 11.97
CA ALA A 160 0.97 5.24 11.55
C ALA A 160 2.31 4.70 12.08
N ARG A 161 2.29 3.81 13.07
CA ARG A 161 3.50 3.09 13.54
C ARG A 161 3.90 1.93 12.64
N VAL A 162 2.96 1.46 11.83
CA VAL A 162 3.06 0.22 11.06
C VAL A 162 3.13 0.52 9.57
N ALA A 163 2.17 1.29 9.05
CA ALA A 163 2.17 1.73 7.66
C ALA A 163 1.36 3.02 7.47
N THR A 164 1.76 3.82 6.50
CA THR A 164 1.07 5.07 6.11
C THR A 164 0.40 5.00 4.74
N THR A 165 0.57 3.89 4.02
CA THR A 165 0.07 3.66 2.66
C THR A 165 -0.35 2.21 2.47
N GLY A 166 -1.37 1.96 1.65
CA GLY A 166 -1.80 0.62 1.26
C GLY A 166 -2.57 -0.13 2.34
N TYR A 167 -2.10 -1.33 2.69
CA TYR A 167 -2.85 -2.26 3.53
C TYR A 167 -2.14 -2.54 4.86
N VAL A 168 -2.92 -2.82 5.89
CA VAL A 168 -2.45 -3.27 7.21
C VAL A 168 -3.24 -4.49 7.64
N LEU A 169 -2.56 -5.44 8.28
CA LEU A 169 -3.21 -6.57 8.94
C LEU A 169 -3.46 -6.21 10.40
N LEU A 170 -4.67 -6.46 10.88
CA LEU A 170 -5.11 -6.12 12.23
C LEU A 170 -5.57 -7.36 12.97
N ASP A 171 -5.22 -7.47 14.25
CA ASP A 171 -5.95 -8.35 15.18
C ASP A 171 -6.98 -7.51 15.95
N LEU A 172 -8.26 -7.82 15.70
CA LEU A 172 -9.41 -7.10 16.27
C LEU A 172 -10.25 -8.02 17.15
N TYR A 173 -9.63 -9.04 17.74
CA TYR A 173 -10.28 -9.91 18.71
C TYR A 173 -10.71 -9.16 19.97
N ASN A 174 -9.86 -8.24 20.44
CA ASN A 174 -10.13 -7.36 21.58
C ASN A 174 -9.89 -5.89 21.16
N LEU A 175 -10.94 -5.06 21.18
CA LEU A 175 -10.83 -3.66 20.76
C LEU A 175 -10.02 -2.78 21.73
N ASP A 176 -9.77 -3.25 22.95
CA ASP A 176 -8.88 -2.58 23.91
C ASP A 176 -7.40 -2.90 23.64
N GLU A 177 -7.11 -3.97 22.89
CA GLU A 177 -5.78 -4.51 22.62
C GLU A 177 -5.57 -4.71 21.11
N ILE A 178 -5.86 -3.68 20.32
CA ILE A 178 -5.69 -3.71 18.87
C ILE A 178 -4.21 -3.83 18.50
N GLU A 179 -3.88 -4.89 17.76
CA GLU A 179 -2.55 -5.10 17.19
C GLU A 179 -2.58 -4.85 15.68
N ALA A 180 -1.50 -4.26 15.16
CA ALA A 180 -1.35 -3.95 13.75
C ALA A 180 -0.01 -4.45 13.22
N TYR A 181 -0.04 -5.02 12.01
CA TYR A 181 1.08 -5.70 11.37
C TYR A 181 1.27 -5.17 9.94
N PRO A 182 2.52 -4.88 9.52
CA PRO A 182 2.77 -4.31 8.20
C PRO A 182 2.61 -5.38 7.13
N ILE A 183 2.20 -4.98 5.93
CA ILE A 183 2.12 -5.88 4.78
C ILE A 183 3.45 -5.81 4.03
N GLU A 184 4.31 -6.80 4.26
CA GLU A 184 5.61 -6.92 3.59
C GLU A 184 5.64 -8.18 2.70
N GLU A 185 6.35 -8.09 1.57
CA GLU A 185 6.43 -9.19 0.61
C GLU A 185 7.11 -10.42 1.22
N GLY A 186 6.38 -11.54 1.27
CA GLY A 186 6.88 -12.79 1.85
C GLY A 186 6.81 -12.84 3.38
N ALA A 187 6.22 -11.84 4.04
CA ALA A 187 5.97 -11.90 5.47
C ALA A 187 4.97 -13.01 5.83
N GLU A 188 5.25 -13.68 6.94
CA GLU A 188 4.37 -14.65 7.56
C GLU A 188 4.17 -14.26 9.03
N TYR A 189 2.91 -14.02 9.40
CA TYR A 189 2.52 -13.65 10.74
C TYR A 189 1.75 -14.77 11.40
N ASN A 190 2.12 -15.11 12.64
CA ASN A 190 1.35 -15.99 13.50
C ASN A 190 0.53 -15.12 14.45
N ILE A 191 -0.73 -14.90 14.10
CA ILE A 191 -1.67 -14.11 14.90
C ILE A 191 -2.59 -15.09 15.60
N ARG A 192 -2.36 -15.32 16.89
CA ARG A 192 -3.06 -16.35 17.68
C ARG A 192 -2.92 -17.73 17.00
N ILE A 193 -4.03 -18.31 16.54
CA ILE A 193 -4.07 -19.61 15.85
C ILE A 193 -3.99 -19.49 14.32
N TYR A 194 -3.83 -18.28 13.79
CA TYR A 194 -3.84 -18.01 12.35
C TYR A 194 -2.42 -17.80 11.83
N SER A 195 -2.06 -18.57 10.81
CA SER A 195 -0.86 -18.34 10.00
C SER A 195 -1.25 -17.53 8.76
N VAL A 196 -0.89 -16.26 8.74
CA VAL A 196 -1.21 -15.33 7.64
C VAL A 196 0.03 -15.10 6.80
N SER A 197 -0.04 -15.44 5.51
CA SER A 197 1.02 -15.15 4.55
C SER A 197 0.59 -14.13 3.51
N VAL A 198 1.41 -13.10 3.31
CA VAL A 198 1.15 -12.03 2.35
C VAL A 198 1.82 -12.36 1.02
N LYS A 199 1.03 -12.36 -0.06
CA LYS A 199 1.54 -12.47 -1.44
C LYS A 199 0.88 -11.42 -2.32
N TYR A 200 1.69 -10.67 -3.04
CA TYR A 200 1.19 -9.78 -4.08
C TYR A 200 0.80 -10.60 -5.31
N SER A 201 -0.35 -10.26 -5.89
CA SER A 201 -0.71 -10.77 -7.22
C SER A 201 0.37 -10.38 -8.21
N LEU A 202 0.99 -11.34 -8.90
CA LEU A 202 1.84 -11.10 -10.06
C LEU A 202 0.99 -10.67 -11.28
N GLN A 203 0.07 -9.73 -11.12
CA GLN A 203 -0.64 -9.12 -12.24
C GLN A 203 0.27 -8.04 -12.84
N GLY A 204 1.18 -8.48 -13.70
CA GLY A 204 2.10 -7.58 -14.39
C GLY A 204 3.22 -8.23 -15.21
N THR A 205 3.51 -9.53 -15.06
CA THR A 205 4.32 -10.20 -16.10
C THR A 205 3.40 -10.68 -17.20
N THR A 206 3.70 -10.30 -18.43
CA THR A 206 3.04 -10.72 -19.68
C THR A 206 3.22 -12.22 -19.97
N GLN A 207 3.12 -13.08 -18.95
CA GLN A 207 3.13 -14.55 -19.03
C GLN A 207 1.87 -15.22 -18.47
N GLY A 208 0.88 -14.46 -18.00
CA GLY A 208 -0.41 -15.01 -17.53
C GLY A 208 -1.39 -15.46 -18.63
N ARG A 209 -1.00 -15.53 -19.90
CA ARG A 209 -1.92 -15.91 -21.01
C ARG A 209 -2.22 -17.40 -21.14
N TYR A 210 -1.60 -18.27 -20.34
CA TYR A 210 -1.71 -19.72 -20.53
C TYR A 210 -2.21 -20.52 -19.32
N LEU A 211 -2.54 -19.89 -18.19
CA LEU A 211 -3.00 -20.62 -16.98
C LEU A 211 -4.48 -20.43 -16.64
N THR A 212 -5.17 -19.45 -17.22
CA THR A 212 -6.64 -19.43 -17.25
C THR A 212 -7.06 -20.01 -18.60
N GLY A 213 -7.38 -21.31 -18.63
CA GLY A 213 -7.93 -21.97 -19.81
C GLY A 213 -9.00 -21.08 -20.44
N GLY A 214 -8.73 -20.63 -21.66
CA GLY A 214 -9.55 -19.63 -22.34
C GLY A 214 -11.00 -20.08 -22.41
N VAL A 215 -11.85 -19.44 -21.61
CA VAL A 215 -13.29 -19.47 -21.86
C VAL A 215 -13.50 -18.62 -23.11
N PRO A 216 -13.93 -19.20 -24.23
CA PRO A 216 -14.15 -18.42 -25.44
C PRO A 216 -15.32 -17.46 -25.19
N PRO A 217 -15.24 -16.21 -25.70
CA PRO A 217 -16.27 -15.21 -25.46
C PRO A 217 -17.61 -15.70 -26.02
N VAL A 218 -18.62 -15.75 -25.14
CA VAL A 218 -20.01 -16.02 -25.51
C VAL A 218 -20.47 -14.88 -26.42
N ARG A 219 -20.71 -15.18 -27.70
CA ARG A 219 -21.38 -14.25 -28.62
C ARG A 219 -22.89 -14.46 -28.47
N PHE A 220 -23.59 -13.43 -27.99
CA PHE A 220 -25.03 -13.34 -28.21
C PHE A 220 -25.25 -12.92 -29.66
N SER A 221 -25.88 -13.81 -30.44
CA SER A 221 -26.43 -13.43 -31.73
C SER A 221 -27.76 -12.70 -31.49
N MET A 222 -27.84 -11.45 -31.97
CA MET A 222 -29.11 -10.80 -32.30
C MET A 222 -29.67 -11.36 -33.60
#